data_AF-F0H448-F1
#
_entry.id   AF-F0H448-F1
#
_cell.length_a   1.000
_cell.length_b   1.000
_cell.length_c   1.000
_cell.angle_alpha   90.00
_cell.angle_beta   90.00
_cell.angle_gamma   90.00
#
_symmetry.space_group_name_H-M   'P 1'
#
loop_
_entity.id
_entity.type
_entity.pdbx_description
1 polymer ?
#
loop_
_entity_poly.entity_id
_entity_poly.type
_entity_poly.pdbx_seq_one_letter_code
_entity_poly.pdbx_strand_id
1 'polypeptide(L)'
;MIDALKYFKAECNEKKVERIANHHDHVRRALDAFKQMRNQEQTIDEITSKKSIPNLGAQVTTAVSLLKLFLQDVHDNEERMQIVQLQSLVERGVISDIAKRLQRMQKDLVRKKIGRDEALEGIKTMAKKYNAYYLNSEELRRETETEADIILSESFK
;
A
#
# COMPACT_ATOMS: atom_id res chain seq x y z
N MET A 1 -11.76 -28.18 14.61
CA MET A 1 -10.38 -28.25 15.14
C MET A 1 -10.08 -29.57 15.86
N ILE A 2 -11.02 -30.16 16.61
CA ILE A 2 -10.80 -31.38 17.41
C ILE A 2 -10.49 -32.64 16.56
N ASP A 3 -10.94 -32.71 15.31
CA ASP A 3 -10.79 -33.92 14.50
C ASP A 3 -9.36 -34.12 13.97
N ALA A 4 -8.55 -33.07 13.79
CA ALA A 4 -7.16 -33.21 13.36
C ALA A 4 -6.26 -33.81 14.46
N LEU A 5 -6.53 -33.47 15.73
CA LEU A 5 -5.80 -34.01 16.87
C LEU A 5 -6.05 -35.51 17.07
N LYS A 6 -7.17 -36.07 16.57
CA LYS A 6 -7.34 -37.53 16.52
C LYS A 6 -6.32 -38.22 15.61
N TYR A 7 -5.81 -37.52 14.60
CA TYR A 7 -4.88 -38.08 13.61
C TYR A 7 -3.40 -37.77 13.92
N PHE A 8 -3.10 -36.69 14.65
CA PHE A 8 -1.73 -36.29 14.98
C PHE A 8 -1.32 -36.54 16.44
N LYS A 9 -2.24 -37.01 17.28
CA LYS A 9 -1.92 -37.43 18.65
C LYS A 9 -1.36 -38.84 18.61
N ALA A 10 -0.12 -38.98 19.04
CA ALA A 10 0.47 -40.29 19.24
C ALA A 10 -0.35 -41.08 20.27
N GLU A 11 -0.75 -42.30 19.93
CA GLU A 11 -1.46 -43.14 20.89
C GLU A 11 -0.51 -43.51 22.05
N CYS A 12 -1.04 -43.67 23.27
CA CYS A 12 -0.22 -43.99 24.44
C CYS A 12 0.52 -45.33 24.30
N ASN A 13 0.11 -46.19 23.36
CA ASN A 13 0.68 -47.48 23.01
C ASN A 13 1.41 -47.45 21.65
N GLU A 14 1.56 -46.28 21.01
CA GLU A 14 2.21 -46.17 19.71
C GLU A 14 3.69 -46.57 19.83
N LYS A 15 4.11 -47.50 18.98
CA LYS A 15 5.49 -47.98 19.00
C LYS A 15 6.41 -46.86 18.54
N LYS A 16 7.43 -46.57 19.34
CA LYS A 16 8.48 -45.63 18.96
C LYS A 16 9.10 -46.07 17.64
N VAL A 17 8.89 -45.29 16.59
CA VAL A 17 9.52 -45.50 15.29
C VAL A 17 10.87 -44.82 15.29
N GLU A 18 11.85 -45.42 14.62
CA GLU A 18 13.15 -44.79 14.45
C GLU A 18 13.02 -43.52 13.61
N ARG A 19 13.80 -42.51 13.98
CA ARG A 19 13.87 -41.26 13.22
C ARG A 19 14.38 -41.58 11.82
N ILE A 20 13.68 -41.10 10.79
CA ILE A 20 14.10 -41.30 9.40
C ILE A 20 15.54 -40.80 9.19
N ALA A 21 16.29 -41.52 8.35
CA ALA A 21 17.64 -41.12 7.99
C ALA A 21 17.64 -39.68 7.42
N ASN A 22 18.63 -38.88 7.82
CA ASN A 22 18.79 -37.48 7.40
C ASN A 22 17.60 -36.55 7.74
N HIS A 23 16.80 -36.88 8.76
CA HIS A 23 15.68 -36.06 9.23
C HIS A 23 16.05 -34.57 9.38
N HIS A 24 17.19 -34.26 10.00
CA HIS A 24 17.62 -32.87 10.22
C HIS A 24 17.92 -32.13 8.91
N ASP A 25 18.42 -32.82 7.88
CA ASP A 25 18.67 -32.22 6.58
C ASP A 25 17.37 -31.97 5.81
N HIS A 26 16.38 -32.86 5.93
CA HIS A 26 15.06 -32.65 5.36
C HIS A 26 14.36 -31.45 5.99
N VAL A 27 14.40 -31.34 7.33
CA VAL A 27 13.84 -30.19 8.05
C VAL A 27 14.55 -28.89 7.64
N ARG A 28 15.88 -28.91 7.54
CA ARG A 28 16.66 -27.74 7.11
C ARG A 28 16.30 -27.30 5.68
N ARG A 29 16.19 -28.24 4.74
CA ARG A 29 15.78 -27.96 3.35
C ARG A 29 14.37 -27.40 3.26
N ALA A 30 13.43 -27.95 4.04
CA ALA A 30 12.07 -27.43 4.10
C ALA A 30 12.03 -25.99 4.64
N LEU A 31 12.82 -25.71 5.68
CA LEU A 31 12.95 -24.36 6.25
C LEU A 31 13.52 -23.38 5.22
N ASP A 32 14.57 -23.77 4.49
CA ASP A 32 15.20 -22.93 3.48
C ASP A 32 14.27 -22.69 2.28
N ALA A 33 13.55 -23.72 1.83
CA ALA A 33 12.53 -23.57 0.78
C ALA A 33 11.41 -22.62 1.20
N PHE A 34 10.93 -22.72 2.44
CA PHE A 34 9.91 -21.81 2.98
C PHE A 34 10.40 -20.37 3.04
N LYS A 35 11.64 -20.14 3.50
CA LYS A 35 12.27 -18.80 3.50
C LYS A 35 12.41 -18.23 2.09
N GLN A 36 12.80 -19.06 1.12
CA GLN A 36 12.93 -18.64 -0.28
C GLN A 36 11.58 -18.26 -0.89
N MET A 37 10.54 -19.05 -0.67
CA MET A 37 9.17 -18.74 -1.13
C MET A 37 8.68 -17.41 -0.55
N ARG A 38 8.86 -17.20 0.77
CA ARG A 38 8.51 -15.95 1.43
C ARG A 38 9.26 -14.73 0.87
N ASN A 39 10.55 -14.88 0.61
CA ASN A 39 11.34 -13.80 0.02
C ASN A 39 10.88 -13.51 -1.42
N GLN A 40 10.50 -14.53 -2.19
CA GLN A 40 9.94 -14.35 -3.54
C GLN A 40 8.58 -13.64 -3.50
N GLU A 41 7.68 -14.01 -2.58
CA GLU A 41 6.40 -13.31 -2.38
C GLU A 41 6.61 -11.84 -2.04
N GLN A 42 7.49 -11.52 -1.08
CA GLN A 42 7.86 -10.14 -0.76
C GLN A 42 8.42 -9.39 -1.97
N THR A 43 9.24 -10.06 -2.79
CA THR A 43 9.78 -9.47 -4.01
C THR A 43 8.68 -9.24 -5.06
N ILE A 44 7.71 -10.15 -5.18
CA ILE A 44 6.58 -10.02 -6.10
C ILE A 44 5.63 -8.91 -5.65
N ASP A 45 5.34 -8.77 -4.36
CA ASP A 45 4.52 -7.67 -3.83
C ASP A 45 5.21 -6.32 -3.99
N GLU A 46 6.52 -6.25 -3.75
CA GLU A 46 7.31 -5.06 -4.05
C GLU A 46 7.35 -4.75 -5.55
N ILE A 47 7.52 -5.76 -6.40
CA ILE A 47 7.54 -5.60 -7.86
C ILE A 47 6.14 -5.20 -8.35
N THR A 48 5.06 -5.72 -7.78
CA THR A 48 3.68 -5.39 -8.17
C THR A 48 3.32 -3.98 -7.70
N SER A 49 3.79 -3.58 -6.51
CA SER A 49 3.66 -2.22 -5.98
C SER A 49 4.50 -1.22 -6.78
N LYS A 50 5.71 -1.59 -7.25
CA LYS A 50 6.59 -0.75 -8.08
C LYS A 50 6.23 -0.78 -9.58
N LYS A 51 5.62 -1.85 -10.10
CA LYS A 51 5.11 -1.97 -11.49
C LYS A 51 3.73 -1.35 -11.68
N SER A 52 3.03 -1.04 -10.60
CA SER A 52 1.97 -0.03 -10.63
C SER A 52 2.59 1.38 -10.64
N ILE A 53 3.43 1.67 -11.63
CA ILE A 53 3.38 2.99 -12.23
C ILE A 53 2.36 2.77 -13.35
N PRO A 54 1.08 3.07 -13.15
CA PRO A 54 0.16 3.11 -14.27
C PRO A 54 0.82 4.00 -15.32
N ASN A 55 0.56 3.78 -16.60
CA ASN A 55 0.73 4.88 -17.54
C ASN A 55 -0.28 5.95 -17.09
N LEU A 56 0.12 6.79 -16.12
CA LEU A 56 -0.66 7.77 -15.37
C LEU A 56 -1.05 8.80 -16.42
N GLY A 57 -2.12 8.50 -17.17
CA GLY A 57 -2.42 9.14 -18.45
C GLY A 57 -2.27 10.65 -18.35
N ALA A 58 -1.89 11.32 -19.43
CA ALA A 58 -1.34 12.69 -19.45
C ALA A 58 -1.94 13.70 -18.44
N GLN A 59 -3.24 13.60 -18.14
CA GLN A 59 -3.91 14.37 -17.08
C GLN A 59 -3.28 14.20 -15.69
N VAL A 60 -3.02 12.97 -15.25
CA VAL A 60 -2.45 12.63 -13.95
C VAL A 60 -1.00 13.09 -13.87
N THR A 61 -0.20 12.81 -14.91
CA THR A 61 1.19 13.29 -15.00
C THR A 61 1.28 14.82 -14.93
N THR A 62 0.37 15.54 -15.62
CA THR A 62 0.31 17.01 -15.57
C THR A 62 -0.05 17.50 -14.17
N ALA A 63 -1.05 16.87 -13.53
CA ALA A 63 -1.50 17.22 -12.19
C ALA A 63 -0.39 17.01 -11.13
N VAL A 64 0.31 15.87 -11.17
CA VAL A 64 1.43 15.58 -10.25
C VAL A 64 2.57 16.58 -10.44
N SER A 65 2.91 16.91 -11.69
CA SER A 65 3.96 17.89 -11.99
C SER A 65 3.61 19.28 -11.46
N LEU A 66 2.34 19.68 -11.55
CA LEU A 66 1.83 20.91 -10.96
C LEU A 66 2.02 20.95 -9.45
N LEU A 67 1.60 19.89 -8.76
CA LEU A 67 1.71 19.80 -7.30
C LEU A 67 3.18 19.86 -6.83
N LYS A 68 4.08 19.17 -7.53
CA LYS A 68 5.53 19.20 -7.25
C LYS A 68 6.14 20.59 -7.42
N LEU A 69 5.70 21.35 -8.42
CA LEU A 69 6.14 22.73 -8.63
C LEU A 69 5.77 23.61 -7.43
N PHE A 70 4.51 23.54 -7.00
CA PHE A 70 4.03 24.37 -5.89
C PHE A 70 4.53 23.92 -4.52
N LEU A 71 4.86 22.63 -4.34
CA LEU A 71 5.49 22.13 -3.11
C LEU A 71 6.82 22.83 -2.78
N GLN A 72 7.51 23.41 -3.77
CA GLN A 72 8.75 24.16 -3.52
C GLN A 72 8.49 25.50 -2.82
N ASP A 73 7.30 26.08 -2.99
CA ASP A 73 6.95 27.40 -2.45
C ASP A 73 6.25 27.34 -1.08
N VAL A 74 5.82 26.14 -0.65
CA VAL A 74 5.08 26.00 0.62
C VAL A 74 6.05 25.81 1.77
N HIS A 75 6.04 26.74 2.72
CA HIS A 75 6.90 26.70 3.91
C HIS A 75 6.26 26.00 5.11
N ASP A 76 4.92 26.01 5.19
CA ASP A 76 4.21 25.36 6.29
C ASP A 76 4.22 23.83 6.16
N ASN A 77 4.62 23.14 7.22
CA ASN A 77 4.81 21.69 7.19
C ASN A 77 3.48 20.93 7.09
N GLU A 78 2.40 21.45 7.69
CA GLU A 78 1.08 20.82 7.64
C GLU A 78 0.50 20.95 6.21
N GLU A 79 0.58 22.13 5.62
CA GLU A 79 0.16 22.36 4.24
C GLU A 79 0.95 21.51 3.24
N ARG A 80 2.28 21.40 3.42
CA ARG A 80 3.12 20.50 2.60
C ARG A 80 2.63 19.06 2.69
N MET A 81 2.37 18.57 3.91
CA MET A 81 1.88 17.21 4.13
C MET A 81 0.55 16.98 3.40
N GLN A 82 -0.41 17.90 3.54
CA GLN A 82 -1.71 17.81 2.88
C GLN A 82 -1.59 17.79 1.34
N ILE A 83 -0.65 18.54 0.77
CA ILE A 83 -0.40 18.55 -0.68
C ILE A 83 0.23 17.24 -1.14
N VAL A 84 1.14 16.65 -0.36
CA VAL A 84 1.70 15.31 -0.65
C VAL A 84 0.62 14.24 -0.60
N GLN A 85 -0.28 14.31 0.38
CA GLN A 85 -1.43 13.41 0.48
C GLN A 85 -2.36 13.55 -0.73
N LEU A 86 -2.63 14.79 -1.16
CA LEU A 86 -3.38 15.08 -2.38
C LEU A 86 -2.69 14.48 -3.63
N GLN A 87 -1.36 14.57 -3.73
CA GLN A 87 -0.59 13.96 -4.80
C GLN A 87 -0.77 12.43 -4.82
N SER A 88 -0.70 11.77 -3.67
CA SER A 88 -0.93 10.33 -3.55
C SER A 88 -2.32 9.92 -4.04
N LEU A 89 -3.37 10.70 -3.70
CA LEU A 89 -4.73 10.47 -4.21
C LEU A 89 -4.82 10.60 -5.74
N VAL A 90 -4.10 11.55 -6.32
CA VAL A 90 -4.03 11.77 -7.78
C VAL A 90 -3.32 10.60 -8.47
N GLU A 91 -2.20 10.16 -7.93
CA GLU A 91 -1.41 9.04 -8.47
C GLU A 91 -2.17 7.72 -8.42
N ARG A 92 -2.93 7.48 -7.35
CA ARG A 92 -3.78 6.29 -7.23
C ARG A 92 -5.01 6.34 -8.15
N GLY A 93 -5.40 7.51 -8.64
CA GLY A 93 -6.57 7.67 -9.51
C GLY A 93 -7.92 7.39 -8.86
N VAL A 94 -7.97 7.26 -7.52
CA VAL A 94 -9.19 6.96 -6.73
C VAL A 94 -10.27 8.00 -7.00
N ILE A 95 -9.89 9.26 -7.22
CA ILE A 95 -10.80 10.37 -7.49
C ILE A 95 -10.36 11.10 -8.77
N SER A 96 -10.92 10.65 -9.90
CA SER A 96 -10.56 11.19 -11.24
C SER A 96 -10.80 12.70 -11.41
N ASP A 97 -11.69 13.30 -10.62
CA ASP A 97 -11.99 14.73 -10.67
C ASP A 97 -10.82 15.60 -10.17
N ILE A 98 -10.00 15.08 -9.24
CA ILE A 98 -8.84 15.82 -8.71
C ILE A 98 -7.85 16.11 -9.84
N ALA A 99 -7.49 15.08 -10.61
CA ALA A 99 -6.57 15.20 -11.74
C ALA A 99 -7.12 16.15 -12.82
N LYS A 100 -8.41 16.06 -13.16
CA LYS A 100 -9.06 16.96 -14.12
C LYS A 100 -9.02 18.42 -13.68
N ARG A 101 -9.27 18.68 -12.40
CA ARG A 101 -9.30 20.04 -11.84
C ARG A 101 -7.90 20.65 -11.77
N LEU A 102 -6.89 19.89 -11.36
CA LEU A 102 -5.49 20.31 -11.38
C LEU A 102 -4.99 20.55 -12.82
N GLN A 103 -5.38 19.71 -13.78
CA GLN A 103 -5.04 19.94 -15.18
C GLN A 103 -5.68 21.22 -15.74
N ARG A 104 -6.94 21.52 -15.38
CA ARG A 104 -7.60 22.79 -15.75
C ARG A 104 -6.87 23.98 -15.15
N MET A 105 -6.51 23.91 -13.87
CA MET A 105 -5.73 24.95 -13.19
C MET A 105 -4.38 25.19 -13.89
N GLN A 106 -3.64 24.13 -14.24
CA GLN A 106 -2.40 24.25 -15.01
C GLN A 106 -2.64 24.96 -16.35
N LYS A 107 -3.71 24.61 -17.06
CA LYS A 107 -4.07 25.24 -18.34
C LYS A 107 -4.42 26.72 -18.18
N ASP A 108 -5.12 27.08 -17.11
CA ASP A 108 -5.48 28.47 -16.82
C ASP A 108 -4.26 29.29 -16.40
N LEU A 109 -3.31 28.69 -15.67
CA LEU A 109 -2.02 29.29 -15.32
C LEU A 109 -1.17 29.57 -16.59
N VAL A 110 -1.05 28.59 -17.49
CA VAL A 110 -0.35 28.75 -18.77
C VAL A 110 -1.00 29.84 -19.64
N ARG A 111 -2.33 29.93 -19.61
CA ARG A 111 -3.10 30.96 -20.31
C ARG A 111 -3.14 32.31 -19.59
N LYS A 112 -2.46 32.43 -18.44
CA LYS A 112 -2.43 33.63 -17.59
C LYS A 112 -3.82 34.12 -17.19
N LYS A 113 -4.79 33.20 -17.05
CA LYS A 113 -6.14 33.50 -16.55
C LYS A 113 -6.19 33.59 -15.03
N ILE A 114 -5.28 32.89 -14.36
CA ILE A 114 -5.10 32.89 -12.92
C ILE A 114 -3.63 33.17 -12.59
N GLY A 115 -3.39 33.76 -11.42
CA GLY A 115 -2.04 34.01 -10.89
C GLY A 115 -1.42 32.78 -10.21
N ARG A 116 -0.12 32.85 -9.89
CA ARG A 116 0.57 31.79 -9.13
C ARG A 116 -0.04 31.64 -7.73
N ASP A 117 -0.33 32.75 -7.06
CA ASP A 117 -0.89 32.75 -5.70
C ASP A 117 -2.32 32.18 -5.67
N GLU A 118 -3.12 32.52 -6.68
CA GLU A 118 -4.48 32.00 -6.84
C GLU A 118 -4.47 30.48 -7.09
N ALA A 119 -3.53 30.00 -7.93
CA ALA A 119 -3.36 28.57 -8.15
C ALA A 119 -2.91 27.85 -6.87
N LEU A 120 -1.97 28.43 -6.11
CA LEU A 120 -1.51 27.86 -4.84
C LEU A 120 -2.66 27.75 -3.83
N GLU A 121 -3.47 28.80 -3.67
CA GLU A 121 -4.62 28.79 -2.78
C GLU A 121 -5.67 27.75 -3.20
N GLY A 122 -5.88 27.61 -4.52
CA GLY A 122 -6.72 26.55 -5.09
C GLY A 122 -6.22 25.15 -4.75
N ILE A 123 -4.90 24.91 -4.83
CA ILE A 123 -4.28 23.64 -4.44
C ILE A 123 -4.45 23.38 -2.95
N LYS A 124 -4.20 24.37 -2.09
CA LYS A 124 -4.38 24.26 -0.63
C LYS A 124 -5.82 23.93 -0.26
N THR A 125 -6.77 24.61 -0.88
CA THR A 125 -8.20 24.35 -0.68
C THR A 125 -8.57 22.91 -1.08
N MET A 126 -8.03 22.41 -2.20
CA MET A 126 -8.23 21.02 -2.60
C MET A 126 -7.58 20.05 -1.61
N ALA A 127 -6.35 20.31 -1.17
CA ALA A 127 -5.64 19.47 -0.23
C ALA A 127 -6.42 19.31 1.09
N LYS A 128 -6.92 20.42 1.65
CA LYS A 128 -7.79 20.41 2.83
C LYS A 128 -9.08 19.62 2.61
N LYS A 129 -9.75 19.85 1.48
CA LYS A 129 -11.02 19.17 1.13
C LYS A 129 -10.85 17.66 1.05
N TYR A 130 -9.75 17.17 0.48
CA TYR A 130 -9.52 15.74 0.25
C TYR A 130 -8.72 15.04 1.35
N ASN A 131 -8.28 15.77 2.38
CA ASN A 131 -7.50 15.19 3.49
C ASN A 131 -8.28 14.06 4.20
N ALA A 132 -9.56 14.27 4.50
CA ALA A 132 -10.40 13.23 5.13
C ALA A 132 -10.50 11.96 4.26
N TYR A 133 -10.55 12.11 2.92
CA TYR A 133 -10.56 10.96 2.01
C TYR A 133 -9.24 10.20 2.05
N TYR A 134 -8.12 10.91 2.15
CA TYR A 134 -6.81 10.28 2.31
C TYR A 134 -6.76 9.46 3.60
N LEU A 135 -7.09 10.07 4.74
CA LEU A 135 -7.05 9.40 6.04
C LEU A 135 -7.91 8.14 6.07
N ASN A 136 -9.16 8.23 5.62
CA ASN A 136 -10.06 7.06 5.56
C ASN A 136 -9.54 5.98 4.61
N SER A 137 -8.94 6.36 3.47
CA SER A 137 -8.36 5.39 2.53
C SER A 137 -7.13 4.69 3.09
N GLU A 138 -6.34 5.38 3.92
CA GLU A 138 -5.17 4.79 4.59
C GLU A 138 -5.58 3.92 5.77
N GLU A 139 -6.61 4.32 6.52
CA GLU A 139 -7.18 3.53 7.61
C GLU A 139 -7.73 2.21 7.10
N LEU A 140 -8.54 2.23 6.03
CA LEU A 140 -9.04 1.02 5.38
C LEU A 140 -7.90 0.12 4.89
N ARG A 141 -6.83 0.69 4.35
CA ARG A 141 -5.64 -0.09 3.93
C ARG A 141 -4.95 -0.73 5.11
N ARG A 142 -4.77 0.00 6.21
CA ARG A 142 -4.19 -0.56 7.44
C ARG A 142 -5.06 -1.68 8.00
N GLU A 143 -6.37 -1.53 8.04
CA GLU A 143 -7.28 -2.61 8.43
C GLU A 143 -7.06 -3.86 7.57
N THR A 144 -7.01 -3.71 6.24
CA THR A 144 -6.75 -4.84 5.33
C THR A 144 -5.34 -5.44 5.45
N GLU A 145 -4.33 -4.65 5.81
CA GLU A 145 -2.96 -5.14 6.08
C GLU A 145 -2.85 -5.84 7.44
N THR A 146 -3.71 -5.48 8.41
CA THR A 146 -3.69 -6.05 9.77
C THR A 146 -4.55 -7.31 9.88
N GLU A 147 -5.51 -7.53 8.96
CA GLU A 147 -6.28 -8.78 8.82
C GLU A 147 -5.49 -9.94 8.18
N ALA A 148 -4.18 -10.03 8.44
CA ALA A 148 -3.55 -11.35 8.43
C ALA A 148 -3.88 -12.02 9.76
N ASP A 149 -5.12 -12.51 9.90
CA ASP A 149 -5.46 -13.47 10.94
C ASP A 149 -4.60 -14.70 10.71
N ILE A 150 -3.48 -14.80 11.42
CA ILE A 150 -2.80 -16.07 11.59
C ILE A 150 -3.79 -16.92 12.38
N ILE A 151 -4.55 -17.74 11.67
CA ILE A 151 -5.36 -18.81 12.26
C ILE A 151 -4.38 -19.85 12.82
N LEU A 152 -3.76 -19.53 13.96
CA LEU A 152 -3.07 -20.51 14.80
C LEU A 152 -4.18 -21.40 15.33
N SER A 153 -4.26 -22.57 14.73
CA SER A 153 -5.34 -23.52 14.91
C SER A 153 -5.21 -24.27 16.24
N GLU A 154 -5.04 -23.55 17.35
CA GLU A 154 -4.77 -24.11 18.68
C GLU A 154 -5.79 -23.68 19.75
N SER A 155 -6.71 -22.76 19.44
CA SER A 155 -7.70 -22.28 20.40
C SER A 155 -9.10 -22.83 20.14
N PHE A 156 -9.28 -24.14 20.28
CA PHE A 156 -10.60 -24.71 20.58
C PHE A 156 -10.46 -25.69 21.73
N LYS A 157 -11.15 -25.38 22.85
CA LYS A 157 -11.37 -26.26 24.00
C LYS A 157 -11.93 -27.62 23.58
#